data_AF-A0A946HF25-F1
#
_entry.id   AF-A0A946HF25-F1
#
_cell.length_a   1.000
_cell.length_b   1.000
_cell.length_c   1.000
_cell.angle_alpha   90.00
_cell.angle_beta   90.00
_cell.angle_gamma   90.00
#
_symmetry.space_group_name_H-M   'P 1'
#
loop_
_entity.id
_entity.type
_entity.pdbx_description
1 polymer ?
#
loop_
_entity_poly.entity_id
_entity_poly.type
_entity_poly.pdbx_seq_one_letter_code
_entity_poly.pdbx_strand_id
1 'polypeptide(L)'
;MARKRGGRGSSSRTNSLDESLVSLDRSRGPLFLEKKEQSASSPGRPDGHRDPMCCRRPQNRMRITDLEAIDISRAFSEKPHLKGKLKEVLARMGVSLTFIGDTNKAQPYTCPLLDEDTCLVHRSAKPIECLAIRDDETFSQEGRRSIERRDQLNQDLFANNWEYKSIPLMLANYLMDAEGPAVGKSGSTLRKEVQKKKRRDDSDRRNAGDES
;
A
#
# COMPACT_ATOMS: atom_id res chain seq x y z
N MET A 1 12.72 45.55 -8.61
CA MET A 1 12.80 44.63 -7.45
C MET A 1 11.95 43.39 -7.73
N ALA A 2 12.56 42.24 -8.01
CA ALA A 2 11.83 41.00 -8.27
C ALA A 2 11.46 40.32 -6.95
N ARG A 3 10.16 40.26 -6.62
CA ARG A 3 9.65 39.56 -5.44
C ARG A 3 9.75 38.04 -5.66
N LYS A 4 10.70 37.40 -4.98
CA LYS A 4 10.86 35.95 -4.86
C LYS A 4 9.57 35.37 -4.25
N ARG A 5 8.71 34.72 -5.06
CA ARG A 5 7.53 34.00 -4.58
C ARG A 5 7.98 32.77 -3.80
N GLY A 6 7.91 32.86 -2.47
CA GLY A 6 8.28 31.79 -1.54
C GLY A 6 7.38 30.55 -1.68
N GLY A 7 8.01 29.37 -1.67
CA GLY A 7 7.38 28.06 -1.77
C GLY A 7 6.55 27.68 -0.55
N ARG A 8 5.34 28.25 -0.44
CA ARG A 8 4.36 27.95 0.63
C ARG A 8 3.56 26.66 0.43
N GLY A 9 3.46 26.12 -0.79
CA GLY A 9 2.62 24.94 -1.08
C GLY A 9 3.24 23.58 -0.67
N SER A 10 4.55 23.53 -0.50
CA SER A 10 5.26 22.25 -0.34
C SER A 10 5.22 21.73 1.10
N SER A 11 5.32 22.61 2.10
CA SER A 11 5.28 22.20 3.51
C SER A 11 3.88 21.78 3.97
N SER A 12 2.82 22.41 3.45
CA SER A 12 1.43 22.04 3.78
C SER A 12 1.08 20.61 3.35
N ARG A 13 1.49 20.19 2.14
CA ARG A 13 1.27 18.82 1.66
C ARG A 13 2.09 17.76 2.40
N THR A 14 3.26 18.14 2.90
CA THR A 14 4.10 17.22 3.69
C THR A 14 3.44 16.99 5.05
N ASN A 15 2.98 18.06 5.69
CA ASN A 15 2.25 17.97 6.95
C ASN A 15 0.95 17.17 6.80
N SER A 16 0.17 17.37 5.73
CA SER A 16 -1.07 16.60 5.52
C SER A 16 -0.81 15.10 5.31
N LEU A 17 0.29 14.74 4.64
CA LEU A 17 0.70 13.33 4.50
C LEU A 17 1.06 12.72 5.84
N ASP A 18 1.87 13.41 6.64
CA ASP A 18 2.30 12.91 7.96
C ASP A 18 1.08 12.77 8.91
N GLU A 19 0.17 13.75 8.92
CA GLU A 19 -1.09 13.68 9.68
C GLU A 19 -1.98 12.51 9.23
N SER A 20 -2.03 12.24 7.92
CA SER A 20 -2.81 11.14 7.38
C SER A 20 -2.20 9.78 7.71
N LEU A 21 -0.88 9.65 7.71
CA LEU A 21 -0.18 8.43 8.13
C LEU A 21 -0.37 8.15 9.62
N VAL A 22 -0.30 9.18 10.46
CA VAL A 22 -0.63 9.05 11.89
C VAL A 22 -2.10 8.63 12.06
N SER A 23 -3.02 9.20 11.27
CA SER A 23 -4.43 8.83 11.30
C SER A 23 -4.69 7.40 10.82
N LEU A 24 -3.94 6.94 9.82
CA LEU A 24 -3.98 5.57 9.32
C LEU A 24 -3.47 4.58 10.39
N ASP A 25 -2.39 4.93 11.10
CA ASP A 25 -1.89 4.09 12.19
C ASP A 25 -2.90 3.97 13.34
N ARG A 26 -3.55 5.09 13.70
CA ARG A 26 -4.62 5.10 14.71
C ARG A 26 -5.81 4.21 14.35
N SER A 27 -6.16 4.07 13.06
CA SER A 27 -7.26 3.17 12.67
C SER A 27 -6.88 1.68 12.74
N ARG A 28 -5.59 1.33 12.83
CA ARG A 28 -5.16 -0.06 13.04
C ARG A 28 -5.31 -0.54 14.47
N GLY A 29 -5.17 0.38 15.44
CA GLY A 29 -5.20 0.07 16.88
C GLY A 29 -6.39 -0.80 17.30
N PRO A 30 -7.64 -0.40 16.99
CA PRO A 30 -8.83 -1.20 17.28
C PRO A 30 -8.79 -2.59 16.64
N LEU A 31 -8.31 -2.71 15.40
CA LEU A 31 -8.24 -3.98 14.69
C LEU A 31 -7.25 -4.94 15.34
N PHE A 32 -6.13 -4.44 15.87
CA PHE A 32 -5.19 -5.27 16.63
C PHE A 32 -5.81 -5.82 17.92
N LEU A 33 -6.65 -5.03 18.60
CA LEU A 33 -7.35 -5.44 19.80
C LEU A 33 -8.39 -6.53 19.48
N GLU A 34 -9.26 -6.31 18.48
CA GLU A 34 -10.23 -7.34 18.04
C GLU A 34 -9.53 -8.65 17.65
N LYS A 35 -8.42 -8.52 16.92
CA LYS A 35 -7.61 -9.65 16.53
C LYS A 35 -7.05 -10.36 17.79
N LYS A 36 -6.55 -9.64 18.79
CA LYS A 36 -6.02 -10.25 20.02
C LYS A 36 -7.11 -11.00 20.81
N GLU A 37 -8.30 -10.43 20.91
CA GLU A 37 -9.45 -11.03 21.59
C GLU A 37 -9.91 -12.31 20.90
N GLN A 38 -10.07 -12.28 19.57
CA GLN A 38 -10.42 -13.46 18.77
C GLN A 38 -9.39 -14.60 18.92
N SER A 39 -8.09 -14.27 19.04
CA SER A 39 -7.05 -15.28 19.27
C SER A 39 -7.01 -15.80 20.70
N ALA A 40 -7.56 -15.07 21.67
CA ALA A 40 -7.71 -15.56 23.03
C ALA A 40 -8.93 -16.49 23.17
N SER A 41 -9.95 -16.31 22.33
CA SER A 41 -11.17 -17.13 22.32
C SER A 41 -11.10 -18.38 21.44
N SER A 42 -10.15 -18.45 20.51
CA SER A 42 -9.89 -19.62 19.66
C SER A 42 -8.54 -20.22 20.02
N PRO A 43 -8.34 -21.56 19.99
CA PRO A 43 -7.03 -22.17 20.22
C PRO A 43 -6.10 -21.86 19.03
N GLY A 44 -5.51 -20.66 19.04
CA GLY A 44 -4.43 -20.29 18.13
C GLY A 44 -3.14 -21.02 18.52
N ARG A 45 -2.31 -21.35 17.54
CA ARG A 45 -0.97 -21.95 17.78
C ARG A 45 -0.17 -21.15 18.82
N PRO A 46 0.68 -21.82 19.63
CA PRO A 46 1.36 -21.26 20.80
C PRO A 46 2.31 -20.07 20.54
N ASP A 47 2.47 -19.65 19.29
CA ASP A 47 3.50 -18.68 18.87
C ASP A 47 2.90 -17.29 18.53
N GLY A 48 1.59 -17.10 18.65
CA GLY A 48 0.94 -15.80 18.40
C GLY A 48 0.86 -15.38 16.92
N HIS A 49 1.18 -16.27 15.99
CA HIS A 49 1.10 -16.01 14.55
C HIS A 49 -0.32 -16.25 14.01
N ARG A 50 -0.88 -15.23 13.36
CA ARG A 50 -2.12 -15.32 12.58
C ARG A 50 -1.86 -15.81 11.16
N ASP A 51 -2.86 -16.49 10.63
CA ASP A 51 -2.87 -17.40 9.49
C ASP A 51 -2.05 -16.96 8.24
N PRO A 52 -1.02 -17.73 7.83
CA PRO A 52 -0.29 -17.53 6.58
C PRO A 52 -1.14 -17.83 5.32
N MET A 53 -2.35 -18.40 5.47
CA MET A 53 -3.23 -18.76 4.35
C MET A 53 -3.60 -17.56 3.47
N CYS A 54 -3.93 -16.40 4.06
CA CYS A 54 -4.29 -15.19 3.30
C CYS A 54 -3.08 -14.50 2.64
N CYS A 55 -1.86 -14.99 2.85
CA CYS A 55 -0.64 -14.40 2.28
C CYS A 55 -0.03 -15.26 1.16
N ARG A 56 -0.53 -16.48 0.92
CA ARG A 56 -0.06 -17.37 -0.13
C ARG A 56 -1.08 -17.49 -1.25
N ARG A 57 -0.61 -17.84 -2.45
CA ARG A 57 -1.51 -18.26 -3.53
C ARG A 57 -2.13 -19.63 -3.20
N PRO A 58 -3.33 -19.93 -3.74
CA PRO A 58 -4.18 -19.09 -4.59
C PRO A 58 -5.14 -18.13 -3.86
N GLN A 59 -5.15 -18.12 -2.53
CA GLN A 59 -6.18 -17.44 -1.71
C GLN A 59 -5.93 -15.94 -1.59
N ASN A 60 -4.67 -15.51 -1.52
CA ASN A 60 -4.35 -14.11 -1.32
C ASN A 60 -4.71 -13.23 -2.53
N ARG A 61 -5.76 -12.41 -2.35
CA ARG A 61 -6.23 -11.43 -3.33
C ARG A 61 -6.23 -10.01 -2.76
N MET A 62 -5.46 -9.77 -1.70
CA MET A 62 -5.46 -8.52 -0.95
C MET A 62 -5.05 -7.34 -1.84
N ARG A 63 -5.58 -6.16 -1.56
CA ARG A 63 -5.22 -4.92 -2.26
C ARG A 63 -4.88 -3.85 -1.24
N ILE A 64 -4.08 -2.87 -1.66
CA ILE A 64 -3.68 -1.75 -0.82
C ILE A 64 -3.83 -0.44 -1.58
N THR A 65 -4.04 0.63 -0.82
CA THR A 65 -4.14 1.99 -1.38
C THR A 65 -2.78 2.65 -1.52
N ASP A 66 -2.73 3.80 -2.19
CA ASP A 66 -1.52 4.62 -2.29
C ASP A 66 -0.96 4.99 -0.90
N LEU A 67 -1.82 5.42 0.04
CA LEU A 67 -1.39 5.78 1.39
C LEU A 67 -0.76 4.60 2.14
N GLU A 68 -1.34 3.39 2.03
CA GLU A 68 -0.77 2.18 2.65
C GLU A 68 0.57 1.79 2.00
N ALA A 69 0.71 1.96 0.69
CA ALA A 69 1.97 1.69 -0.01
C ALA A 69 3.08 2.67 0.40
N ILE A 70 2.75 3.96 0.58
CA ILE A 70 3.66 4.97 1.13
C ILE A 70 4.10 4.59 2.54
N ASP A 71 3.16 4.20 3.39
CA ASP A 71 3.43 3.80 4.77
C ASP A 71 4.38 2.60 4.85
N ILE A 72 4.13 1.57 4.03
CA ILE A 72 5.02 0.40 3.90
C ILE A 72 6.42 0.83 3.42
N SER A 73 6.48 1.67 2.38
CA SER A 73 7.74 2.17 1.83
C SER A 73 8.56 2.95 2.87
N ARG A 74 7.92 3.82 3.65
CA ARG A 74 8.54 4.51 4.80
C ARG A 74 9.01 3.53 5.86
N ALA A 75 8.23 2.49 6.18
CA ALA A 75 8.64 1.48 7.15
C ALA A 75 9.95 0.78 6.75
N PHE A 76 10.13 0.43 5.47
CA PHE A 76 11.40 -0.14 4.97
C PHE A 76 12.59 0.83 5.02
N SER A 77 12.31 2.14 5.00
CA SER A 77 13.32 3.20 5.08
C SER A 77 13.79 3.45 6.51
N GLU A 78 12.82 3.49 7.43
CA GLU A 78 13.01 4.03 8.78
C GLU A 78 13.27 2.92 9.81
N LYS A 79 12.75 1.70 9.61
CA LYS A 79 12.85 0.63 10.60
C LYS A 79 14.09 -0.24 10.33
N PRO A 80 15.05 -0.33 11.29
CA PRO A 80 16.29 -1.08 11.08
C PRO A 80 16.08 -2.56 10.71
N HIS A 81 15.09 -3.23 11.32
CA HIS A 81 14.79 -4.64 11.06
C HIS A 81 14.20 -4.90 9.66
N LEU A 82 13.64 -3.89 8.99
CA LEU A 82 13.10 -3.99 7.64
C LEU A 82 14.12 -3.65 6.56
N LYS A 83 15.04 -2.72 6.85
CA LYS A 83 16.03 -2.22 5.88
C LYS A 83 16.88 -3.34 5.28
N GLY A 84 17.27 -4.33 6.08
CA GLY A 84 18.02 -5.50 5.62
C GLY A 84 17.24 -6.46 4.72
N LYS A 85 15.90 -6.43 4.78
CA LYS A 85 14.99 -7.34 4.07
C LYS A 85 14.48 -6.79 2.73
N LEU A 86 14.74 -5.53 2.42
CA LEU A 86 14.21 -4.87 1.22
C LEU A 86 14.60 -5.60 -0.08
N LYS A 87 15.86 -6.05 -0.21
CA LYS A 87 16.32 -6.79 -1.41
C LYS A 87 15.53 -8.08 -1.64
N GLU A 88 15.25 -8.82 -0.57
CA GLU A 88 14.47 -10.06 -0.64
C GLU A 88 13.01 -9.77 -1.03
N VAL A 89 12.42 -8.72 -0.46
CA VAL A 89 11.06 -8.27 -0.80
C VAL A 89 10.96 -7.88 -2.28
N LEU A 90 11.94 -7.14 -2.80
CA LEU A 90 12.00 -6.77 -4.21
C LEU A 90 12.11 -8.00 -5.13
N ALA A 91 12.90 -9.00 -4.76
CA ALA A 91 12.98 -10.27 -5.50
C ALA A 91 11.63 -11.01 -5.52
N ARG A 92 10.96 -11.13 -4.37
CA ARG A 92 9.62 -11.76 -4.27
C ARG A 92 8.55 -10.97 -5.04
N MET A 93 8.64 -9.64 -5.05
CA MET A 93 7.79 -8.78 -5.86
C MET A 93 7.99 -9.05 -7.35
N GLY A 94 9.24 -9.14 -7.82
CA GLY A 94 9.56 -9.45 -9.21
C GLY A 94 8.91 -10.76 -9.66
N VAL A 95 9.00 -11.81 -8.83
CA VAL A 95 8.31 -13.09 -9.08
C VAL A 95 6.80 -12.95 -9.09
N SER A 96 6.22 -12.12 -8.22
CA SER A 96 4.75 -11.93 -8.18
C SER A 96 4.22 -11.18 -9.40
N LEU A 97 5.00 -10.20 -9.88
CA LEU A 97 4.67 -9.33 -11.01
C LEU A 97 4.60 -10.09 -12.35
N THR A 98 5.27 -11.22 -12.51
CA THR A 98 5.20 -12.03 -13.75
C THR A 98 3.82 -12.67 -13.97
N PHE A 99 2.98 -12.71 -12.94
CA PHE A 99 1.70 -13.43 -12.96
C PHE A 99 0.48 -12.53 -12.75
N ILE A 100 0.68 -11.23 -12.51
CA ILE A 100 -0.40 -10.27 -12.29
C ILE A 100 -0.33 -9.17 -13.35
N GLY A 101 -1.49 -8.65 -13.74
CA GLY A 101 -1.60 -7.57 -14.72
C GLY A 101 -1.83 -6.23 -14.04
N ASP A 102 -1.49 -5.11 -14.69
CA ASP A 102 -1.86 -3.77 -14.19
C ASP A 102 -3.37 -3.56 -14.33
N THR A 103 -4.13 -3.98 -13.32
CA THR A 103 -5.59 -3.91 -13.27
C THR A 103 -6.10 -3.60 -11.87
N ASN A 104 -7.33 -3.07 -11.78
CA ASN A 104 -8.02 -2.82 -10.52
C ASN A 104 -8.73 -4.07 -9.98
N LYS A 105 -8.80 -5.16 -10.77
CA LYS A 105 -9.41 -6.43 -10.35
C LYS A 105 -8.52 -7.15 -9.34
N ALA A 106 -9.14 -7.82 -8.38
CA ALA A 106 -8.42 -8.64 -7.42
C ALA A 106 -7.79 -9.85 -8.14
N GLN A 107 -6.49 -10.07 -7.94
CA GLN A 107 -5.75 -11.16 -8.56
C GLN A 107 -4.98 -11.95 -7.49
N PRO A 108 -4.87 -13.28 -7.60
CA PRO A 108 -4.14 -14.07 -6.62
C PRO A 108 -2.64 -13.81 -6.73
N TYR A 109 -1.90 -13.64 -5.63
CA TYR A 109 -0.42 -13.52 -5.61
C TYR A 109 0.20 -14.00 -4.30
N THR A 110 1.49 -14.36 -4.34
CA THR A 110 2.22 -14.66 -3.09
C THR A 110 2.65 -13.33 -2.48
N CYS A 111 2.27 -13.08 -1.23
CA CYS A 111 2.53 -11.80 -0.59
C CYS A 111 4.04 -11.55 -0.49
N PRO A 112 4.57 -10.47 -1.10
CA PRO A 112 6.01 -10.20 -1.06
C PRO A 112 6.50 -9.78 0.33
N LEU A 113 5.57 -9.40 1.22
CA LEU A 113 5.84 -9.01 2.61
C LEU A 113 5.79 -10.19 3.58
N LEU A 114 5.51 -11.41 3.09
CA LEU A 114 5.56 -12.63 3.89
C LEU A 114 6.99 -13.17 3.88
N ASP A 115 7.59 -13.24 5.06
CA ASP A 115 8.88 -13.88 5.32
C ASP A 115 8.68 -15.11 6.17
N GLU A 116 8.90 -16.28 5.56
CA GLU A 116 8.51 -17.59 6.10
C GLU A 116 7.00 -17.65 6.43
N ASP A 117 6.66 -17.57 7.72
CA ASP A 117 5.29 -17.51 8.23
C ASP A 117 4.97 -16.18 8.92
N THR A 118 5.83 -15.17 8.76
CA THR A 118 5.73 -13.88 9.43
C THR A 118 5.51 -12.74 8.44
N CYS A 119 4.57 -11.85 8.75
CA CYS A 119 4.39 -10.62 7.97
C CYS A 119 5.43 -9.59 8.44
N LEU A 120 6.34 -9.18 7.55
CA LEU A 120 7.43 -8.25 7.87
C LEU A 120 6.91 -6.93 8.46
N VAL A 121 5.81 -6.42 7.92
CA VAL A 121 5.24 -5.13 8.34
C VAL A 121 4.17 -5.26 9.42
N HIS A 122 4.05 -6.41 10.09
CA HIS A 122 2.93 -6.74 10.96
C HIS A 122 2.60 -5.64 11.99
N ARG A 123 3.62 -5.09 12.66
CA ARG A 123 3.49 -4.05 13.69
C ARG A 123 3.79 -2.63 13.20
N SER A 124 4.26 -2.48 11.97
CA SER A 124 4.74 -1.19 11.45
C SER A 124 3.77 -0.54 10.48
N ALA A 125 3.31 -1.28 9.47
CA ALA A 125 2.54 -0.74 8.36
C ALA A 125 1.61 -1.80 7.74
N LYS A 126 1.09 -2.74 8.54
CA LYS A 126 0.23 -3.81 8.04
C LYS A 126 -1.03 -3.20 7.41
N PRO A 127 -1.40 -3.59 6.18
CA PRO A 127 -2.61 -3.07 5.54
C PRO A 127 -3.86 -3.30 6.38
N ILE A 128 -4.77 -2.33 6.35
CA ILE A 128 -5.99 -2.35 7.16
C ILE A 128 -6.88 -3.52 6.78
N GLU A 129 -7.03 -3.81 5.49
CA GLU A 129 -7.85 -4.94 5.03
C GLU A 129 -7.27 -6.28 5.54
N CYS A 130 -5.92 -6.42 5.58
CA CYS A 130 -5.24 -7.60 6.12
C CYS A 130 -5.42 -7.77 7.65
N LEU A 131 -5.79 -6.70 8.35
CA LEU A 131 -6.12 -6.71 9.78
C LEU A 131 -7.62 -6.91 10.02
N ALA A 132 -8.45 -6.33 9.17
CA ALA A 132 -9.90 -6.33 9.29
C ALA A 132 -10.56 -7.64 8.82
N ILE A 133 -9.98 -8.33 7.85
CA ILE A 133 -10.55 -9.57 7.31
C ILE A 133 -10.57 -10.67 8.37
N ARG A 134 -11.71 -11.33 8.52
CA ARG A 134 -11.94 -12.49 9.40
C ARG A 134 -11.69 -13.79 8.64
N ASP A 135 -11.65 -14.90 9.38
CA ASP A 135 -11.34 -16.23 8.82
C ASP A 135 -12.44 -16.74 7.87
N ASP A 136 -13.66 -16.18 7.99
CA ASP A 136 -14.81 -16.41 7.10
C ASP A 136 -14.86 -15.44 5.91
N GLU A 137 -13.76 -14.71 5.64
CA GLU A 137 -13.64 -13.67 4.60
C GLU A 137 -14.62 -12.49 4.77
N THR A 138 -15.20 -12.31 5.96
CA THR A 138 -16.05 -11.15 6.28
C THR A 138 -15.30 -10.06 7.06
N PHE A 139 -15.96 -8.93 7.29
CA PHE A 139 -15.43 -7.80 8.07
C PHE A 139 -16.33 -7.50 9.28
N SER A 140 -15.72 -7.28 10.44
CA SER A 140 -16.38 -6.71 11.63
C SER A 140 -16.85 -5.28 11.36
N GLN A 141 -17.66 -4.73 12.28
CA GLN A 141 -18.08 -3.33 12.19
C GLN A 141 -16.88 -2.37 12.26
N GLU A 142 -15.95 -2.62 13.15
CA GLU A 142 -14.70 -1.87 13.32
C GLU A 142 -13.78 -2.06 12.10
N GLY A 143 -13.76 -3.27 11.53
CA GLY A 143 -13.12 -3.57 10.25
C GLY A 143 -13.62 -2.66 9.13
N ARG A 144 -14.94 -2.55 8.97
CA ARG A 144 -15.58 -1.66 7.98
C ARG A 144 -15.27 -0.19 8.25
N ARG A 145 -15.41 0.27 9.50
CA ARG A 145 -15.07 1.65 9.90
C ARG A 145 -13.61 2.02 9.58
N SER A 146 -12.69 1.08 9.80
CA SER A 146 -11.26 1.30 9.54
C SER A 146 -10.97 1.37 8.04
N ILE A 147 -11.64 0.54 7.23
CA ILE A 147 -11.58 0.59 5.76
C ILE A 147 -12.15 1.91 5.24
N GLU A 148 -13.33 2.32 5.71
CA GLU A 148 -13.94 3.61 5.35
C GLU A 148 -13.03 4.79 5.71
N ARG A 149 -12.42 4.75 6.90
CA ARG A 149 -11.45 5.78 7.33
C ARG A 149 -10.22 5.82 6.41
N ARG A 150 -9.66 4.66 6.04
CA ARG A 150 -8.56 4.57 5.09
C ARG A 150 -8.92 5.22 3.77
N ASP A 151 -10.09 4.89 3.23
CA ASP A 151 -10.53 5.38 1.92
C ASP A 151 -10.75 6.90 1.96
N GLN A 152 -11.34 7.42 3.05
CA GLN A 152 -11.46 8.86 3.27
C GLN A 152 -10.10 9.56 3.32
N LEU A 153 -9.11 9.00 4.02
CA LEU A 153 -7.76 9.59 4.07
C LEU A 153 -7.09 9.63 2.69
N ASN A 154 -7.29 8.60 1.86
CA ASN A 154 -6.78 8.62 0.48
C ASN A 154 -7.54 9.65 -0.37
N GLN A 155 -8.85 9.77 -0.18
CA GLN A 155 -9.67 10.77 -0.87
C GLN A 155 -9.23 12.19 -0.51
N ASP A 156 -8.96 12.47 0.77
CA ASP A 156 -8.53 13.79 1.23
C ASP A 156 -7.15 14.17 0.66
N LEU A 157 -6.23 13.20 0.56
CA LEU A 157 -4.87 13.43 0.07
C LEU A 157 -4.76 13.50 -1.46
N PHE A 158 -5.47 12.61 -2.16
CA PHE A 158 -5.27 12.37 -3.58
C PHE A 158 -6.50 12.68 -4.43
N ALA A 159 -7.61 13.11 -3.83
CA ALA A 159 -8.91 13.28 -4.48
C ALA A 159 -9.27 12.02 -5.27
N ASN A 160 -9.78 12.14 -6.50
CA ASN A 160 -10.18 10.97 -7.31
C ASN A 160 -9.00 10.28 -8.03
N ASN A 161 -7.75 10.54 -7.62
CA ASN A 161 -6.56 10.02 -8.31
C ASN A 161 -5.81 8.93 -7.53
N TRP A 162 -6.31 8.50 -6.36
CA TRP A 162 -5.71 7.35 -5.68
C TRP A 162 -6.10 6.03 -6.36
N GLU A 163 -5.22 5.06 -6.24
CA GLU A 163 -5.42 3.71 -6.77
C GLU A 163 -5.58 2.69 -5.65
N TYR A 164 -6.27 1.59 -5.97
CA TYR A 164 -6.43 0.43 -5.10
C TYR A 164 -6.14 -0.85 -5.87
N LYS A 165 -4.92 -1.36 -5.73
CA LYS A 165 -4.39 -2.48 -6.52
C LYS A 165 -3.72 -3.54 -5.63
N SER A 166 -3.41 -4.68 -6.22
CA SER A 166 -2.69 -5.77 -5.57
C SER A 166 -1.38 -5.28 -4.95
N ILE A 167 -1.01 -5.82 -3.78
CA ILE A 167 0.21 -5.40 -3.03
C ILE A 167 1.45 -5.29 -3.93
N PRO A 168 1.80 -6.29 -4.79
CA PRO A 168 3.03 -6.20 -5.58
C PRO A 168 3.00 -5.06 -6.60
N LEU A 169 1.84 -4.75 -7.20
CA LEU A 169 1.69 -3.63 -8.14
C LEU A 169 1.87 -2.29 -7.45
N MET A 170 1.23 -2.13 -6.29
CA MET A 170 1.34 -0.88 -5.54
C MET A 170 2.77 -0.69 -5.05
N LEU A 171 3.36 -1.69 -4.40
CA LEU A 171 4.72 -1.58 -3.91
C LEU A 171 5.75 -1.35 -5.03
N ALA A 172 5.52 -1.87 -6.24
CA ALA A 172 6.38 -1.60 -7.38
C ALA A 172 6.53 -0.09 -7.63
N ASN A 173 5.43 0.65 -7.53
CA ASN A 173 5.41 2.09 -7.73
C ASN A 173 6.13 2.88 -6.62
N TYR A 174 6.37 2.28 -5.45
CA TYR A 174 6.88 2.98 -4.26
C TYR A 174 8.22 2.46 -3.72
N LEU A 175 8.67 1.26 -4.12
CA LEU A 175 9.91 0.63 -3.68
C LEU A 175 10.96 0.46 -4.79
N MET A 176 10.56 0.39 -6.06
CA MET A 176 11.48 0.13 -7.18
C MET A 176 11.95 1.40 -7.91
N ASP A 177 11.49 2.58 -7.51
CA ASP A 177 11.99 3.84 -8.07
C ASP A 177 13.45 4.07 -7.63
N ALA A 178 14.34 4.31 -8.59
CA ALA A 178 15.80 4.40 -8.40
C ALA A 178 16.27 5.55 -7.48
N GLU A 179 15.37 6.44 -7.06
CA GLU A 179 15.63 7.51 -6.08
C GLU A 179 15.29 7.10 -4.63
N GLY A 180 14.86 5.86 -4.41
CA GLY A 180 14.51 5.33 -3.10
C GLY A 180 13.07 5.62 -2.67
N PRO A 181 12.67 5.11 -1.49
CA PRO A 181 11.37 5.38 -0.89
C PRO A 181 11.20 6.89 -0.74
N ALA A 182 10.06 7.45 -1.15
CA ALA A 182 9.84 8.89 -1.23
C ALA A 182 9.97 9.59 0.14
N VAL A 183 11.19 9.95 0.53
CA VAL A 183 11.46 10.76 1.72
C VAL A 183 11.26 12.23 1.34
N GLY A 184 10.00 12.66 1.34
CA GLY A 184 9.63 14.08 1.28
C GLY A 184 9.32 14.68 -0.10
N LYS A 185 8.41 15.67 -0.06
CA LYS A 185 7.99 16.63 -1.08
C LYS A 185 7.96 16.14 -2.55
N SER A 186 6.81 15.57 -2.91
CA SER A 186 6.34 15.31 -4.29
C SER A 186 6.64 13.92 -4.88
N GLY A 187 6.94 12.92 -4.06
CA GLY A 187 6.98 11.53 -4.51
C GLY A 187 5.59 10.97 -4.76
N SER A 188 4.98 11.32 -5.90
CA SER A 188 4.11 10.46 -6.73
C SER A 188 3.33 11.27 -7.78
N THR A 189 3.09 12.58 -7.59
CA THR A 189 2.22 13.32 -8.54
C THR A 189 2.90 13.67 -9.86
N LEU A 190 4.16 14.14 -9.85
CA LEU A 190 4.84 14.56 -11.08
C LEU A 190 5.10 13.40 -12.05
N ARG A 191 5.45 12.21 -11.54
CA ARG A 191 5.70 11.04 -12.40
C ARG A 191 4.42 10.27 -12.76
N LYS A 192 3.41 10.19 -11.87
CA LYS A 192 2.09 9.68 -12.26
C LYS A 192 1.48 10.58 -13.35
N GLU A 193 1.65 11.89 -13.28
CA GLU A 193 1.24 12.79 -14.37
C GLU A 193 2.05 12.56 -15.64
N VAL A 194 3.37 12.37 -15.56
CA VAL A 194 4.21 12.08 -16.74
C VAL A 194 3.91 10.70 -17.36
N GLN A 195 3.71 9.65 -16.56
CA GLN A 195 3.32 8.33 -17.05
C GLN A 195 1.88 8.31 -17.58
N LYS A 196 0.94 9.01 -16.93
CA LYS A 196 -0.45 9.14 -17.40
C LYS A 196 -0.52 9.96 -18.69
N LYS A 197 0.31 11.00 -18.82
CA LYS A 197 0.47 11.78 -20.05
C LYS A 197 1.09 10.94 -21.16
N LYS A 198 2.16 10.19 -20.87
CA LYS A 198 2.78 9.27 -21.83
C LYS A 198 1.82 8.17 -22.28
N ARG A 199 1.03 7.59 -21.38
CA ARG A 199 -0.01 6.59 -21.71
C ARG A 199 -1.15 7.19 -22.55
N ARG A 200 -1.52 8.45 -22.33
CA ARG A 200 -2.48 9.17 -23.18
C ARG A 200 -1.91 9.44 -24.58
N ASP A 201 -0.70 9.98 -24.66
CA ASP A 201 -0.02 10.27 -25.92
C ASP A 201 0.20 9.00 -26.76
N ASP A 202 0.53 7.87 -26.12
CA ASP A 202 0.67 6.56 -26.79
C ASP A 202 -0.67 5.94 -27.22
N SER A 203 -1.77 6.28 -26.55
CA SER A 203 -3.12 5.84 -26.93
C SER A 203 -3.67 6.65 -28.11
N ASP A 204 -3.46 7.97 -28.08
CA ASP A 204 -3.87 8.88 -29.15
C ASP A 204 -3.10 8.58 -30.45
N ARG A 205 -1.81 8.23 -30.35
CA ARG A 205 -1.01 7.79 -31.51
C ARG A 205 -1.45 6.46 -32.12
N ARG A 206 -2.01 5.54 -31.33
CA ARG A 206 -2.54 4.27 -31.85
C ARG A 206 -3.88 4.47 -32.56
N ASN A 207 -4.76 5.31 -32.00
CA ASN A 207 -6.04 5.63 -32.64
C ASN A 207 -5.87 6.44 -33.93
N ALA A 208 -4.84 7.27 -34.04
CA ALA A 208 -4.53 8.02 -35.26
C ALA A 208 -3.88 7.18 -36.38
N GLY A 209 -3.47 5.94 -36.10
CA GLY A 209 -2.83 5.04 -37.08
C GLY A 209 -3.78 4.03 -37.74
N ASP A 210 -5.06 4.00 -37.33
CA ASP A 210 -6.08 3.05 -37.83
C ASP A 210 -7.07 3.69 -38.83
N GLU A 211 -6.83 4.95 -39.24
CA GLU A 211 -7.60 5.66 -40.29
C GLU A 211 -6.75 5.92 -41.55
N SER A 212 -6.10 4.90 -42.09
CA SER A 212 -5.43 4.97 -43.40
C SER A 212 -5.69 3.74 -44.26
#